data_AF-A0A914Q0E4-F1
#
_entry.id   AF-A0A914Q0E4-F1
#
_cell.length_a   1.000
_cell.length_b   1.000
_cell.length_c   1.000
_cell.angle_alpha   90.00
_cell.angle_beta   90.00
_cell.angle_gamma   90.00
#
_symmetry.space_group_name_H-M   'P 1'
#
loop_
_entity.id
_entity.type
_entity.pdbx_description
1 polymer ?
#
loop_
_entity_poly.entity_id
_entity_poly.type
_entity_poly.pdbx_seq_one_letter_code
_entity_poly.pdbx_strand_id
1 'polypeptide(L)'
;MEKGGKEYYCVLGIQIVFAAVIAFFIAFKIHKKLFEMKNVLSAATLKSRKQFLILLILQLIVPSLFIVVPLLALLVSVLFDLKIMNALSNFMIPIMAFHSPANALTIIFVIPPYRQTLIRWIHKLMCIKHATLFKKMNSQNNSHLSSQIQQK
;
A
#
# COMPACT_ATOMS: atom_id res chain seq x y z
N MET A 1 -10.21 -0.17 36.79
CA MET A 1 -9.73 -0.58 35.45
C MET A 1 -9.45 0.63 34.53
N GLU A 2 -9.07 1.80 35.06
CA GLU A 2 -9.04 3.05 34.29
C GLU A 2 -7.61 3.55 33.91
N LYS A 3 -6.57 2.97 34.52
CA LYS A 3 -5.18 3.45 34.32
C LYS A 3 -4.60 3.13 32.92
N GLY A 4 -5.09 2.10 32.23
CA GLY A 4 -4.54 1.66 30.94
C GLY A 4 -4.90 2.55 29.74
N GLY A 5 -5.99 3.32 29.79
CA GLY A 5 -6.41 4.14 28.66
C GLY A 5 -5.42 5.27 28.34
N LYS A 6 -4.90 5.93 29.38
CA LYS A 6 -4.01 7.10 29.22
C LYS A 6 -2.64 6.71 28.64
N GLU A 7 -2.11 5.55 29.05
CA GLU A 7 -0.85 5.01 28.55
C GLU A 7 -0.95 4.63 27.06
N TYR A 8 -2.09 4.10 26.62
CA TYR A 8 -2.35 3.77 25.22
C TYR A 8 -2.30 5.01 24.31
N TYR A 9 -2.99 6.09 24.68
CA TYR A 9 -2.97 7.34 23.90
C TYR A 9 -1.58 7.99 23.86
N CYS A 10 -0.80 7.83 24.93
CA CYS A 10 0.59 8.31 24.97
C CYS A 10 1.47 7.55 23.96
N VAL A 11 1.41 6.22 23.95
CA VAL A 11 2.19 5.39 23.00
C VAL A 11 1.78 5.67 21.56
N LEU A 12 0.48 5.77 21.28
CA LEU A 12 -0.01 6.14 19.95
C LEU A 12 0.45 7.54 19.53
N GLY A 13 0.39 8.52 20.44
CA GLY A 13 0.85 9.89 20.18
C GLY A 13 2.34 9.92 19.81
N ILE A 14 3.18 9.20 20.56
CA ILE A 14 4.62 9.07 20.28
C ILE A 14 4.85 8.43 18.90
N GLN A 15 4.12 7.36 18.57
CA GLN A 15 4.23 6.71 17.25
C GLN A 15 3.84 7.65 16.10
N ILE A 16 2.77 8.42 16.25
CA ILE A 16 2.30 9.37 15.22
C ILE A 16 3.33 10.48 15.00
N VAL A 17 3.88 11.05 16.08
CA VAL A 17 4.91 12.08 15.99
C VAL A 17 6.17 11.53 15.33
N PHE A 18 6.62 10.33 15.72
CA PHE A 18 7.79 9.69 15.12
C PHE A 18 7.60 9.40 13.63
N ALA A 19 6.42 8.88 13.24
CA ALA A 19 6.08 8.65 11.84
C ALA A 19 6.06 9.95 11.02
N ALA A 20 5.53 11.04 11.59
CA ALA A 20 5.51 12.35 10.95
C ALA A 20 6.91 12.94 10.75
N VAL A 21 7.79 12.81 11.75
CA VAL A 21 9.20 13.24 11.66
C VAL A 21 9.93 12.46 10.57
N ILE A 22 9.75 11.13 10.53
CA ILE A 22 10.32 10.32 9.45
C ILE A 22 9.79 10.84 8.12
N ALA A 23 8.48 10.92 7.91
CA ALA A 23 7.88 11.37 6.66
C ALA A 23 8.43 12.73 6.18
N PHE A 24 8.61 13.69 7.09
CA PHE A 24 9.22 14.98 6.79
C PHE A 24 10.67 14.83 6.31
N PHE A 25 11.48 14.01 7.00
CA PHE A 25 12.86 13.73 6.60
C PHE A 25 12.95 13.06 5.23
N ILE A 26 12.03 12.14 4.92
CA ILE A 26 11.92 11.52 3.59
C ILE A 26 11.66 12.59 2.53
N ALA A 27 10.64 13.42 2.75
CA ALA A 27 10.24 14.46 1.82
C ALA A 27 11.42 15.41 1.55
N PHE A 28 12.18 15.76 2.59
CA PHE A 28 13.38 16.57 2.48
C PHE A 28 14.50 15.88 1.68
N LYS A 29 14.83 14.61 1.98
CA LYS A 29 15.87 13.88 1.22
C LYS A 29 15.50 13.66 -0.23
N ILE A 30 14.23 13.37 -0.51
CA ILE A 30 13.70 13.32 -1.86
C ILE A 30 13.94 14.68 -2.50
N HIS A 31 13.42 15.77 -1.93
CA HIS A 31 13.55 17.12 -2.48
C HIS A 31 15.01 17.50 -2.81
N LYS A 32 15.94 17.26 -1.88
CA LYS A 32 17.37 17.50 -2.08
C LYS A 32 17.94 16.67 -3.24
N LYS A 33 17.61 15.37 -3.30
CA LYS A 33 18.06 14.50 -4.38
C LYS A 33 17.47 14.89 -5.74
N LEU A 34 16.21 15.35 -5.77
CA LEU A 34 15.57 15.89 -6.98
C LEU A 34 16.27 17.15 -7.47
N PHE A 35 16.74 17.99 -6.55
CA PHE A 35 17.47 19.22 -6.83
C PHE A 35 18.88 18.95 -7.35
N GLU A 36 19.65 18.06 -6.70
CA GLU A 36 20.99 17.65 -7.14
C GLU A 36 20.98 17.06 -8.55
N MET A 37 20.05 16.15 -8.83
CA MET A 37 19.99 15.49 -10.13
C MET A 37 19.66 16.48 -11.27
N LYS A 38 18.86 17.52 -11.00
CA LYS A 38 18.51 18.56 -11.98
C LYS A 38 19.75 19.29 -12.51
N ASN A 39 20.84 19.35 -11.74
CA ASN A 39 22.03 20.12 -12.08
C ASN A 39 23.10 19.33 -12.86
N VAL A 40 22.96 18.01 -13.05
CA VAL A 40 24.05 17.13 -13.53
C VAL A 40 23.75 16.36 -14.82
N LEU A 41 22.49 16.04 -15.14
CA LEU A 41 22.15 15.16 -16.28
C LEU A 41 21.35 15.84 -17.39
N SER A 42 21.57 15.38 -18.63
CA SER A 42 20.72 15.67 -19.80
C SER A 42 19.25 15.30 -19.56
N ALA A 43 18.33 16.12 -20.08
CA ALA A 43 16.90 16.10 -19.77
C ALA A 43 16.21 14.73 -19.97
N ALA A 44 16.63 13.95 -20.97
CA ALA A 44 16.01 12.66 -21.29
C ALA A 44 16.41 11.54 -20.31
N THR A 45 17.70 11.41 -20.00
CA THR A 45 18.21 10.36 -19.10
C THR A 45 17.93 10.68 -17.63
N LEU A 46 17.83 11.97 -17.29
CA LEU A 46 17.49 12.47 -15.97
C LEU A 46 16.10 11.98 -15.51
N LYS A 47 15.10 11.99 -16.39
CA LYS A 47 13.71 11.68 -16.03
C LYS A 47 13.54 10.23 -15.54
N SER A 48 14.11 9.26 -16.25
CA SER A 48 13.99 7.84 -15.90
C SER A 48 14.83 7.47 -14.68
N ARG A 49 16.06 7.98 -14.57
CA ARG A 49 16.93 7.70 -13.41
C ARG A 49 16.42 8.35 -12.13
N LYS A 50 15.81 9.54 -12.23
CA LYS A 50 15.17 10.24 -11.11
C LYS A 50 14.00 9.43 -10.53
N GLN A 51 13.15 8.85 -11.37
CA GLN A 51 12.05 8.02 -10.91
C GLN A 51 12.53 6.75 -10.20
N PHE A 52 13.56 6.09 -10.72
CA PHE A 52 14.13 4.91 -10.10
C PHE A 52 14.77 5.20 -8.74
N LEU A 53 15.50 6.32 -8.60
CA LEU A 53 16.09 6.70 -7.32
C LEU A 53 15.05 7.10 -6.27
N ILE A 54 14.00 7.83 -6.67
CA ILE A 54 12.87 8.13 -5.77
C ILE A 54 12.19 6.85 -5.32
N LEU A 55 11.98 5.92 -6.24
CA LEU A 55 11.40 4.62 -5.93
C LEU A 55 12.26 3.88 -4.91
N LEU A 56 13.57 3.78 -5.14
CA LEU A 56 14.48 3.07 -4.24
C LEU A 56 14.45 3.67 -2.82
N ILE A 57 14.39 5.00 -2.73
CA ILE A 57 14.24 5.72 -1.46
C ILE A 57 12.91 5.37 -0.80
N LEU A 58 11.79 5.49 -1.52
CA LEU A 58 10.45 5.15 -1.00
C LEU A 58 10.36 3.68 -0.57
N GLN A 59 10.94 2.78 -1.35
CA GLN A 59 10.91 1.34 -1.14
C GLN A 59 11.78 0.89 0.03
N LEU A 60 12.84 1.64 0.39
CA LEU A 60 13.54 1.38 1.64
C LEU A 60 12.68 1.83 2.83
N ILE A 61 12.09 3.02 2.72
CA ILE A 61 11.55 3.69 3.89
C ILE A 61 10.17 3.20 4.27
N VAL A 62 9.30 2.90 3.30
CA VAL A 62 7.96 2.35 3.56
C VAL A 62 8.04 1.07 4.42
N PRO A 63 8.74 0.00 4.02
CA PRO A 63 8.88 -1.19 4.86
C PRO A 63 9.66 -0.93 6.15
N SER A 64 10.64 -0.02 6.16
CA SER A 64 11.29 0.38 7.42
C SER A 64 10.30 0.98 8.42
N LEU A 65 9.35 1.82 7.99
CA LEU A 65 8.30 2.36 8.87
C LEU A 65 7.39 1.26 9.42
N PHE A 66 6.92 0.35 8.56
CA PHE A 66 6.04 -0.75 8.95
C PHE A 66 6.69 -1.76 9.90
N ILE A 67 8.02 -1.80 9.99
CA ILE A 67 8.76 -2.69 10.90
C ILE A 67 9.25 -1.94 12.15
N VAL A 68 9.86 -0.76 11.98
CA VAL A 68 10.48 -0.02 13.09
C VAL A 68 9.43 0.52 14.05
N VAL A 69 8.30 1.03 13.55
CA VAL A 69 7.26 1.64 14.41
C VAL A 69 6.58 0.63 15.33
N PRO A 70 6.16 -0.56 14.86
CA PRO A 70 5.62 -1.60 15.74
C PRO A 70 6.66 -2.17 16.70
N LEU A 71 7.90 -2.35 16.23
CA LEU A 71 8.98 -2.91 17.03
C LEU A 71 9.35 -2.01 18.21
N LEU A 72 9.46 -0.70 17.99
CA LEU A 72 9.73 0.26 19.06
C LEU A 72 8.59 0.32 20.07
N ALA A 73 7.33 0.24 19.61
CA ALA A 73 6.19 0.21 20.52
C ALA A 73 6.15 -1.07 21.36
N LEU A 74 6.48 -2.22 20.79
CA LEU A 74 6.64 -3.45 21.56
C LEU A 74 7.78 -3.31 22.59
N LEU A 75 8.94 -2.75 22.19
CA LEU A 75 10.08 -2.57 23.07
C LEU A 75 9.79 -1.64 24.25
N VAL A 76 9.21 -0.46 24.00
CA VAL A 76 8.79 0.48 25.07
C VAL A 76 7.82 -0.21 26.01
N SER A 77 6.88 -0.95 25.45
CA SER A 77 5.78 -1.53 26.20
C SER A 77 6.25 -2.73 27.05
N VAL A 78 7.33 -3.43 26.65
CA VAL A 78 8.08 -4.38 27.50
C VAL A 78 8.88 -3.66 28.59
N LEU A 79 9.61 -2.59 28.26
CA LEU A 79 10.47 -1.86 29.21
C LEU A 79 9.69 -1.21 30.37
N PHE A 80 8.46 -0.78 30.11
CA PHE A 80 7.59 -0.16 31.12
C PHE A 80 6.57 -1.12 31.75
N ASP A 81 6.68 -2.44 31.49
CA ASP A 81 5.78 -3.49 31.98
C ASP A 81 4.29 -3.13 31.80
N LEU A 82 3.96 -2.62 30.61
CA LEU A 82 2.62 -2.14 30.33
C LEU A 82 1.66 -3.32 30.24
N LYS A 83 0.59 -3.30 31.03
CA LYS A 83 -0.46 -4.35 31.03
C LYS A 83 -1.22 -4.52 29.70
N ILE A 84 -0.91 -3.69 28.70
CA ILE A 84 -1.53 -3.61 27.38
C ILE A 84 -0.73 -4.39 26.30
N MET A 85 0.38 -5.02 26.68
CA MET A 85 1.21 -5.86 25.80
C MET A 85 0.42 -6.85 24.93
N ASN A 86 -0.55 -7.56 25.50
CA ASN A 86 -1.35 -8.56 24.76
C ASN A 86 -2.22 -7.91 23.69
N ALA A 87 -2.88 -6.79 24.01
CA ALA A 87 -3.72 -6.08 23.05
C ALA A 87 -2.88 -5.44 21.93
N LEU A 88 -1.74 -4.81 22.28
CA LEU A 88 -0.84 -4.22 21.28
C LEU A 88 -0.24 -5.26 20.34
N SER A 89 0.23 -6.39 20.87
CA SER A 89 0.87 -7.43 20.05
C SER A 89 -0.07 -8.00 18.99
N ASN A 90 -1.35 -8.20 19.34
CA ASN A 90 -2.37 -8.69 18.40
C ASN A 90 -2.62 -7.78 17.21
N PHE A 91 -2.40 -6.45 17.34
CA PHE A 91 -2.52 -5.51 16.24
C PHE A 91 -1.18 -5.25 15.54
N MET A 92 -0.08 -5.19 16.29
CA MET A 92 1.25 -4.87 15.75
C MET A 92 1.81 -5.99 14.87
N ILE A 93 1.56 -7.26 15.20
CA ILE A 93 2.07 -8.41 14.42
C ILE A 93 1.46 -8.44 13.00
N PRO A 94 0.13 -8.32 12.81
CA PRO A 94 -0.45 -8.18 11.47
C PRO A 94 0.09 -6.96 10.71
N ILE A 95 0.23 -5.80 11.36
CA ILE A 95 0.76 -4.59 10.72
C ILE A 95 2.18 -4.82 10.21
N MET A 96 3.04 -5.47 11.01
CA MET A 96 4.37 -5.89 10.56
C MET A 96 4.27 -6.83 9.37
N ALA A 97 3.37 -7.81 9.35
CA ALA A 97 3.19 -8.71 8.20
C ALA A 97 2.75 -7.97 6.91
N PHE A 98 2.02 -6.87 7.03
CA PHE A 98 1.60 -6.04 5.89
C PHE A 98 2.74 -5.25 5.23
N HIS A 99 3.96 -5.22 5.80
CA HIS A 99 5.10 -4.51 5.20
C HIS A 99 5.42 -4.99 3.77
N SER A 100 5.38 -6.31 3.53
CA SER A 100 5.73 -6.90 2.23
C SER A 100 4.69 -6.57 1.15
N PRO A 101 3.38 -6.75 1.38
CA PRO A 101 2.33 -6.26 0.48
C PRO A 101 2.40 -4.75 0.24
N ALA A 102 2.60 -3.94 1.28
CA ALA A 102 2.68 -2.48 1.16
C ALA A 102 3.89 -2.04 0.31
N ASN A 103 5.01 -2.74 0.44
CA ASN A 103 6.20 -2.52 -0.38
C ASN A 103 5.93 -2.82 -1.86
N ALA A 104 5.28 -3.95 -2.15
CA ALA A 104 4.90 -4.32 -3.52
C ALA A 104 3.92 -3.32 -4.14
N LEU A 105 2.92 -2.85 -3.37
CA LEU A 105 1.99 -1.81 -3.81
C LEU A 105 2.71 -0.50 -4.12
N THR A 106 3.68 -0.10 -3.29
CA THR A 106 4.49 1.10 -3.51
C THR A 106 5.19 1.06 -4.87
N ILE A 107 5.78 -0.09 -5.24
CA ILE A 107 6.42 -0.30 -6.55
C ILE A 107 5.42 -0.12 -7.69
N ILE A 108 4.24 -0.76 -7.57
CA ILE A 108 3.21 -0.75 -8.61
C ILE A 108 2.65 0.66 -8.85
N PHE A 109 2.42 1.43 -7.78
CA PHE A 109 1.88 2.79 -7.90
C PHE A 109 2.90 3.80 -8.43
N VAL A 110 4.16 3.69 -7.98
CA VAL A 110 5.21 4.66 -8.27
C VAL A 110 5.81 4.44 -9.66
N ILE A 111 6.01 3.20 -10.12
CA ILE A 111 6.58 2.93 -11.44
C ILE A 111 5.51 3.08 -12.55
N PRO A 112 5.61 4.09 -13.44
CA PRO A 112 4.61 4.33 -14.48
C PRO A 112 4.31 3.14 -15.42
N PRO A 113 5.31 2.37 -15.93
CA PRO A 113 5.02 1.22 -16.77
C PRO A 113 4.28 0.08 -16.03
N TYR A 114 4.46 -0.06 -14.71
CA TYR A 114 3.70 -1.02 -13.92
C TYR A 114 2.22 -0.61 -13.81
N ARG A 115 1.94 0.66 -13.48
CA ARG A 115 0.56 1.15 -13.42
C ARG A 115 -0.17 1.05 -14.76
N GLN A 116 0.51 1.38 -15.87
CA GLN A 116 -0.08 1.24 -17.20
C GLN A 116 -0.39 -0.21 -17.55
N THR A 117 0.49 -1.14 -17.16
CA THR A 117 0.26 -2.57 -17.36
C THR A 117 -0.89 -3.07 -16.50
N LEU A 118 -0.97 -2.65 -15.24
CA LEU A 118 -2.08 -2.99 -14.35
C LEU A 118 -3.43 -2.50 -14.90
N ILE A 119 -3.51 -1.23 -15.36
CA ILE A 119 -4.73 -0.68 -15.96
C ILE A 119 -5.13 -1.48 -17.21
N ARG A 120 -4.17 -1.81 -18.08
CA ARG A 120 -4.43 -2.66 -19.26
C ARG A 120 -4.97 -4.04 -18.86
N TRP A 121 -4.40 -4.66 -17.83
CA TRP A 121 -4.87 -5.95 -17.31
C TRP A 121 -6.27 -5.84 -16.71
N ILE A 122 -6.54 -4.83 -15.90
CA ILE A 122 -7.85 -4.57 -15.30
C ILE A 122 -8.91 -4.34 -16.38
N HIS A 123 -8.62 -3.53 -17.40
CA HIS A 123 -9.51 -3.33 -18.54
C HIS A 123 -9.79 -4.65 -19.27
N LYS A 124 -8.76 -5.46 -19.53
CA LYS A 124 -8.92 -6.76 -20.19
C LYS A 124 -9.78 -7.71 -19.36
N LEU A 125 -9.59 -7.76 -18.04
CA LEU A 125 -10.39 -8.56 -17.12
C LEU A 125 -11.85 -8.10 -17.07
N MET A 126 -12.10 -6.78 -17.05
CA MET A 126 -13.46 -6.22 -17.11
C MET A 126 -14.15 -6.54 -18.45
N CYS A 127 -13.44 -6.43 -19.57
CA CYS A 127 -13.96 -6.82 -20.88
C CYS A 127 -14.31 -8.31 -20.97
N ILE A 128 -13.46 -9.19 -20.44
CA ILE A 128 -13.72 -10.64 -20.40
C ILE A 128 -14.95 -10.94 -19.55
N LYS A 129 -15.02 -10.39 -18.34
CA LYS A 129 -16.16 -10.60 -17.44
C LYS A 129 -17.48 -10.14 -18.07
N HIS A 130 -17.47 -8.99 -18.74
CA HIS A 130 -18.65 -8.45 -19.43
C HIS A 130 -19.07 -9.35 -20.61
N ALA A 131 -18.12 -9.85 -21.41
CA ALA A 131 -18.41 -10.77 -22.51
C ALA A 131 -18.99 -12.11 -22.02
N THR A 132 -18.48 -12.65 -20.91
CA THR A 132 -19.00 -13.89 -20.32
C THR A 132 -20.41 -13.71 -19.76
N LEU A 133 -20.69 -12.58 -19.09
CA LEU A 133 -22.03 -12.26 -18.59
C LEU A 133 -23.03 -12.08 -19.72
N PHE A 134 -22.65 -11.36 -20.79
CA PHE A 134 -23.50 -11.17 -21.96
C PHE A 134 -23.84 -12.50 -22.65
N LYS A 135 -22.86 -13.40 -22.79
CA LYS A 135 -23.09 -14.75 -23.32
C LYS A 135 -24.04 -15.57 -22.45
N LYS A 136 -23.92 -15.46 -21.12
CA LYS A 136 -24.81 -16.13 -20.17
C LYS A 136 -26.25 -15.63 -20.27
N MET A 137 -26.45 -14.32 -20.33
CA MET A 137 -27.78 -13.71 -20.50
C MET A 137 -28.43 -14.11 -21.83
N ASN A 138 -27.65 -14.10 -22.93
CA ASN A 138 -28.17 -14.47 -24.25
C ASN A 138 -28.55 -15.96 -24.33
N SER A 139 -27.75 -16.85 -23.73
CA SER A 139 -28.07 -18.28 -23.65
C SER A 139 -29.36 -18.55 -22.88
N GLN A 140 -29.59 -17.82 -21.78
CA GLN A 140 -30.79 -17.97 -20.95
C GLN A 140 -32.04 -17.44 -21.66
N ASN A 141 -31.91 -16.33 -22.41
CA ASN A 141 -33.01 -15.77 -23.18
C ASN A 141 -33.43 -16.71 -24.34
N ASN A 142 -32.45 -17.32 -25.02
CA ASN A 142 -32.69 -18.27 -26.11
C ASN A 142 -33.35 -19.57 -25.63
N SER A 143 -33.01 -20.08 -24.44
CA SER A 143 -33.70 -21.23 -23.84
C SER A 143 -35.15 -20.92 -23.46
N HIS A 144 -35.42 -19.69 -23.00
CA HIS A 144 -36.78 -19.28 -22.66
C HIS A 144 -37.66 -19.13 -23.90
N LEU A 145 -37.11 -18.57 -24.98
CA LEU A 145 -37.81 -18.38 -26.26
C LEU A 145 -38.16 -19.72 -26.93
N SER A 146 -37.25 -20.69 -26.91
CA SER A 146 -37.50 -22.03 -27.48
C SER A 146 -38.56 -22.81 -26.70
N SER A 147 -38.64 -22.65 -25.37
CA SER A 147 -39.70 -23.24 -24.55
C SER A 147 -41.09 -22.66 -24.83
N GLN A 148 -41.20 -21.38 -25.21
CA GLN A 148 -42.48 -20.76 -25.57
C GLN A 148 -42.94 -21.15 -26.98
N ILE A 149 -42.02 -21.38 -27.91
CA ILE A 149 -42.36 -21.81 -29.28
C ILE A 149 -42.89 -23.26 -29.30
N GLN A 150 -42.43 -24.14 -28.41
CA GLN A 150 -42.92 -25.53 -28.32
C GLN A 150 -44.29 -25.68 -27.65
N GLN A 151 -44.81 -24.64 -27.00
CA GLN A 151 -46.12 -24.65 -26.33
C GLN A 151 -47.26 -24.08 -27.20
N LYS A 152 -46.97 -23.67 -28.43
CA LYS A 152 -47.92 -23.09 -29.38
C LYS A 152 -48.06 -23.99 -30.61
#